data_AF-A0A7S3XID8-F1
#
_entry.id   AF-A0A7S3XID8-F1
#
_cell.length_a   1.000
_cell.length_b   1.000
_cell.length_c   1.000
_cell.angle_alpha   90.00
_cell.angle_beta   90.00
_cell.angle_gamma   90.00
#
_symmetry.space_group_name_H-M   'P 1'
#
loop_
_entity.id
_entity.type
_entity.pdbx_description
1 polymer ?
#
loop_
_entity_poly.entity_id
_entity_poly.type
_entity_poly.pdbx_seq_one_letter_code
_entity_poly.pdbx_strand_id
1 'polypeptide(L)'
;NEGTLFACSPCFLLIYLWQALAHTAWQLLFARVLVGFVVGIESVVAPTYIGEVSPTAIRGALGACNQLAITIGILLAYALGLAFRTDAGSTDPNATDSTFCNWRNVSWIYLIPSALLGICVFLVPESPRWLAEHNKVDQATKVLLRLRGSKSIEEDPEITEEVRAYEETAEHNAKNAKNTWKESISWSFHALGQCKMQLFIGIALQVLQQLSGINAVIFYQTTIFQAAGLDNKEAM
;
A
#
# COMPACT_ATOMS: atom_id res chain seq x y z
N ASN A 1 -11.23 6.14 3.99
CA ASN A 1 -10.35 5.26 3.20
C ASN A 1 -10.06 5.82 1.81
N GLU A 2 -11.06 6.24 1.02
CA GLU A 2 -10.80 6.86 -0.30
C GLU A 2 -10.07 8.20 -0.20
N GLY A 3 -10.49 9.10 0.69
CA GLY A 3 -9.81 10.39 0.88
C GLY A 3 -8.33 10.27 1.26
N THR A 4 -7.94 9.18 1.91
CA THR A 4 -6.53 8.87 2.22
C THR A 4 -5.77 8.41 0.98
N LEU A 5 -6.34 7.47 0.20
CA LEU A 5 -5.74 7.05 -1.08
C LEU A 5 -5.62 8.23 -2.05
N PHE A 6 -6.64 9.08 -2.07
CA PHE A 6 -6.71 10.29 -2.86
C PHE A 6 -5.62 11.29 -2.46
N ALA A 7 -5.37 11.47 -1.16
CA ALA A 7 -4.30 12.32 -0.66
C ALA A 7 -2.90 11.73 -0.93
N CYS A 8 -2.76 10.40 -0.96
CA CYS A 8 -1.48 9.73 -1.22
C CYS A 8 -0.97 9.93 -2.66
N SER A 9 -1.85 9.91 -3.67
CA SER A 9 -1.44 10.06 -5.08
C SER A 9 -0.69 11.36 -5.42
N PRO A 10 -1.19 12.57 -5.09
CA PRO A 10 -0.45 13.80 -5.35
C PRO A 10 0.83 13.87 -4.51
N CYS A 11 0.85 13.27 -3.30
CA CYS A 11 2.07 13.15 -2.52
C CYS A 11 3.13 12.33 -3.25
N PHE A 12 2.79 11.17 -3.81
CA PHE A 12 3.72 10.37 -4.61
C PHE A 12 4.28 11.13 -5.80
N LEU A 13 3.40 11.80 -6.56
CA LEU A 13 3.83 12.60 -7.72
C LEU A 13 4.82 13.70 -7.33
N LEU A 14 4.53 14.45 -6.27
CA LEU A 14 5.39 15.53 -5.80
C LEU A 14 6.73 15.00 -5.26
N ILE A 15 6.72 13.87 -4.54
CA ILE A 15 7.93 13.27 -3.99
C ILE A 15 8.84 12.72 -5.10
N TYR A 16 8.28 11.99 -6.08
CA TYR A 16 9.07 11.48 -7.21
C TYR A 16 9.58 12.59 -8.12
N LEU A 17 8.81 13.68 -8.29
CA LEU A 17 9.25 14.88 -9.00
C LEU A 17 10.42 15.55 -8.26
N TRP A 18 10.30 15.72 -6.94
CA TRP A 18 11.38 16.25 -6.10
C TRP A 18 12.62 15.37 -6.22
N GLN A 19 12.45 14.05 -6.15
CA GLN A 19 13.55 13.10 -6.29
C GLN A 19 14.24 13.30 -7.64
N ALA A 20 13.50 13.34 -8.76
CA ALA A 20 14.06 13.54 -10.09
C ALA A 20 14.87 14.85 -10.23
N LEU A 21 14.45 15.91 -9.53
CA LEU A 21 15.10 17.24 -9.54
C LEU A 21 16.17 17.41 -8.45
N ALA A 22 16.48 16.38 -7.66
CA ALA A 22 17.42 16.51 -6.57
C ALA A 22 18.87 16.66 -7.06
N HIS A 23 19.59 17.61 -6.45
CA HIS A 23 21.00 17.93 -6.72
C HIS A 23 21.93 17.60 -5.55
N THR A 24 21.39 17.32 -4.36
CA THR A 24 22.17 17.02 -3.15
C THR A 24 21.72 15.71 -2.51
N ALA A 25 22.64 15.03 -1.81
CA ALA A 25 22.33 13.78 -1.10
C ALA A 25 21.26 13.97 -0.02
N TRP A 26 21.26 15.12 0.67
CA TRP A 26 20.26 15.45 1.69
C TRP A 26 18.84 15.54 1.13
N GLN A 27 18.68 16.09 -0.08
CA GLN A 27 17.37 16.13 -0.76
C GLN A 27 16.85 14.72 -1.06
N LEU A 28 17.74 13.81 -1.47
CA LEU A 28 17.37 12.41 -1.72
C LEU A 28 17.00 11.67 -0.45
N LEU A 29 17.76 11.84 0.62
CA LEU A 29 17.44 11.25 1.93
C LEU A 29 16.07 11.74 2.42
N PHE A 30 15.78 13.03 2.30
CA PHE A 30 14.50 13.57 2.71
C PHE A 30 13.35 13.04 1.85
N ALA A 31 13.52 12.99 0.53
CA ALA A 31 12.53 12.39 -0.38
C ALA A 31 12.26 10.91 -0.05
N ARG A 32 13.31 10.15 0.32
CA ARG A 32 13.18 8.74 0.75
C ARG A 32 12.41 8.57 2.06
N VAL A 33 12.62 9.47 3.03
CA VAL A 33 11.83 9.46 4.26
C VAL A 33 10.36 9.75 3.95
N LEU A 34 10.09 10.77 3.13
CA LEU A 34 8.73 11.13 2.74
C LEU A 34 8.03 9.99 1.97
N VAL A 35 8.70 9.37 1.00
CA VAL A 35 8.11 8.25 0.26
C VAL A 35 7.81 7.08 1.21
N GLY A 36 8.68 6.83 2.19
CA GLY A 36 8.45 5.81 3.21
C GLY A 36 7.20 6.06 4.06
N PHE A 37 6.91 7.31 4.41
CA PHE A 37 5.67 7.65 5.11
C PHE A 37 4.42 7.40 4.25
N VAL A 38 4.45 7.80 2.98
CA VAL A 38 3.30 7.63 2.08
C VAL A 38 3.06 6.13 1.79
N VAL A 39 4.12 5.37 1.50
CA VAL A 39 4.04 3.91 1.33
C VAL A 39 3.58 3.23 2.62
N GLY A 40 4.01 3.71 3.79
CA GLY A 40 3.55 3.19 5.08
C GLY A 40 2.04 3.34 5.27
N ILE A 41 1.47 4.50 4.93
CA ILE A 41 0.02 4.72 4.95
C ILE A 41 -0.67 3.80 3.94
N GLU A 42 -0.18 3.76 2.70
CA GLU A 42 -0.74 2.93 1.63
C GLU A 42 -0.74 1.44 1.99
N SER A 43 0.31 0.95 2.64
CA SER A 43 0.46 -0.46 3.06
C SER A 43 -0.63 -0.94 4.01
N VAL A 44 -1.30 -0.01 4.72
CA VAL A 44 -2.45 -0.30 5.57
C VAL A 44 -3.75 -0.10 4.79
N VAL A 45 -3.87 1.03 4.07
CA VAL A 45 -5.14 1.41 3.43
C VAL A 45 -5.49 0.48 2.26
N ALA A 46 -4.53 0.08 1.43
CA ALA A 46 -4.78 -0.78 0.26
C ALA A 46 -5.38 -2.16 0.64
N PRO A 47 -4.74 -2.98 1.50
CA PRO A 47 -5.31 -4.28 1.89
C PRO A 47 -6.63 -4.15 2.66
N THR A 48 -6.78 -3.11 3.50
CA THR A 48 -8.06 -2.85 4.19
C THR A 48 -9.17 -2.51 3.21
N TYR A 49 -8.90 -1.65 2.23
CA TYR A 49 -9.88 -1.30 1.19
C TYR A 49 -10.29 -2.52 0.36
N ILE A 50 -9.33 -3.34 -0.05
CA ILE A 50 -9.62 -4.59 -0.75
C ILE A 50 -10.48 -5.50 0.13
N GLY A 51 -10.17 -5.63 1.41
CA GLY A 51 -10.96 -6.43 2.35
C GLY A 51 -12.41 -5.95 2.49
N GLU A 52 -12.63 -4.65 2.51
CA GLU A 52 -13.95 -4.02 2.66
C GLU A 52 -14.82 -4.11 1.40
N VAL A 53 -14.19 -4.08 0.22
CA VAL A 53 -14.89 -4.08 -1.07
C VAL A 53 -15.11 -5.49 -1.61
N SER A 54 -14.20 -6.41 -1.29
CA SER A 54 -14.25 -7.78 -1.82
C SER A 54 -15.38 -8.62 -1.22
N PRO A 55 -16.07 -9.44 -2.04
CA PRO A 55 -16.96 -10.48 -1.55
C PRO A 55 -16.20 -11.49 -0.68
N THR A 56 -16.87 -12.04 0.32
CA THR A 56 -16.26 -12.96 1.31
C THR A 56 -15.60 -14.17 0.64
N ALA A 57 -16.20 -14.73 -0.41
CA ALA A 57 -15.68 -15.90 -1.12
C ALA A 57 -14.34 -15.66 -1.85
N ILE A 58 -14.09 -14.46 -2.38
CA ILE A 58 -12.90 -14.16 -3.20
C ILE A 58 -11.95 -13.14 -2.55
N ARG A 59 -12.23 -12.70 -1.32
CA ARG A 59 -11.42 -11.73 -0.58
C ARG A 59 -9.96 -12.14 -0.47
N GLY A 60 -9.70 -13.44 -0.23
CA GLY A 60 -8.33 -13.97 -0.16
C GLY A 60 -7.60 -13.87 -1.51
N ALA A 61 -8.27 -14.15 -2.61
CA ALA A 61 -7.69 -14.06 -3.96
C ALA A 61 -7.38 -12.61 -4.33
N LEU A 62 -8.30 -11.67 -4.07
CA LEU A 62 -8.08 -10.25 -4.33
C LEU A 62 -6.97 -9.67 -3.43
N GLY A 63 -6.86 -10.12 -2.18
CA GLY A 63 -5.72 -9.81 -1.32
C GLY A 63 -4.39 -10.34 -1.89
N ALA A 64 -4.37 -11.55 -2.44
CA ALA A 64 -3.19 -12.11 -3.10
C ALA A 64 -2.80 -11.33 -4.37
N CYS A 65 -3.78 -10.82 -5.13
CA CYS A 65 -3.52 -9.94 -6.28
C CYS A 65 -2.76 -8.67 -5.89
N ASN A 66 -3.05 -8.08 -4.73
CA ASN A 66 -2.30 -6.93 -4.22
C ASN A 66 -0.83 -7.29 -3.95
N GLN A 67 -0.58 -8.42 -3.30
CA GLN A 67 0.78 -8.89 -3.05
C GLN A 67 1.52 -9.22 -4.35
N LEU A 68 0.83 -9.82 -5.33
CA LEU A 68 1.37 -10.07 -6.65
C LEU A 68 1.76 -8.76 -7.35
N ALA A 69 0.92 -7.72 -7.26
CA ALA A 69 1.22 -6.40 -7.82
C ALA A 69 2.48 -5.77 -7.20
N ILE A 70 2.68 -5.90 -5.88
CA ILE A 70 3.91 -5.48 -5.22
C ILE A 70 5.13 -6.22 -5.79
N THR A 71 5.04 -7.54 -5.93
CA THR A 71 6.13 -8.36 -6.49
C THR A 71 6.43 -7.99 -7.95
N ILE A 72 5.41 -7.73 -8.76
CA ILE A 72 5.57 -7.24 -10.15
C ILE A 72 6.23 -5.85 -10.15
N GLY A 73 5.84 -4.96 -9.24
CA GLY A 73 6.46 -3.64 -9.10
C GLY A 73 7.94 -3.72 -8.76
N ILE A 74 8.34 -4.64 -7.85
CA ILE A 74 9.74 -4.91 -7.52
C ILE A 74 10.49 -5.44 -8.75
N LEU A 75 9.90 -6.41 -9.48
CA LEU A 75 10.48 -6.95 -10.70
C LEU A 75 10.70 -5.87 -11.76
N LEU A 76 9.70 -5.01 -11.98
CA LEU A 76 9.81 -3.88 -12.91
C LEU A 76 10.87 -2.87 -12.46
N ALA A 77 11.00 -2.61 -11.16
CA ALA A 77 12.05 -1.75 -10.63
C ALA A 77 13.45 -2.29 -10.96
N TYR A 78 13.66 -3.61 -10.87
CA TYR A 78 14.92 -4.24 -11.28
C TYR A 78 15.12 -4.21 -12.80
N ALA A 79 14.08 -4.51 -13.58
CA ALA A 79 14.15 -4.44 -15.03
C ALA A 79 14.48 -3.02 -15.52
N LEU A 80 13.92 -1.98 -14.90
CA LEU A 80 14.28 -0.58 -15.16
C LEU A 80 15.71 -0.28 -14.70
N GLY A 81 16.13 -0.80 -13.55
CA GLY A 81 17.51 -0.69 -13.08
C GLY A 81 18.52 -1.25 -14.08
N LEU A 82 18.18 -2.37 -14.73
CA LEU A 82 18.95 -2.97 -15.82
C LEU A 82 18.89 -2.15 -17.12
N ALA A 83 17.69 -1.73 -17.54
CA ALA A 83 17.50 -1.01 -18.80
C ALA A 83 18.18 0.37 -18.80
N PHE A 84 18.24 1.04 -17.64
CA PHE A 84 18.91 2.33 -17.45
C PHE A 84 20.31 2.19 -16.84
N ARG A 85 20.89 0.99 -16.94
CA ARG A 85 22.26 0.74 -16.55
C ARG A 85 23.19 1.36 -17.59
N THR A 86 24.14 2.15 -17.11
CA THR A 86 25.32 2.56 -17.88
C THR A 86 26.47 1.58 -17.63
N ASP A 87 27.35 1.38 -18.62
CA ASP A 87 28.34 0.29 -18.75
C ASP A 87 29.47 0.20 -17.70
N ALA A 88 29.30 0.76 -16.50
CA ALA A 88 30.31 0.64 -15.47
C ALA A 88 29.99 -0.52 -14.51
N GLY A 89 30.76 -1.61 -14.63
CA GLY A 89 30.84 -2.65 -13.61
C GLY A 89 31.56 -2.12 -12.37
N SER A 90 31.07 -2.45 -11.18
CA SER A 90 31.69 -1.99 -9.93
C SER A 90 32.83 -2.91 -9.50
N THR A 91 34.08 -2.53 -9.80
CA THR A 91 35.31 -2.79 -8.99
C THR A 91 36.50 -1.87 -9.37
N ASP A 92 36.32 -0.60 -9.75
CA ASP A 92 37.44 0.28 -10.16
C ASP A 92 37.50 1.60 -9.35
N PRO A 93 38.64 1.96 -8.72
CA PRO A 93 38.83 3.19 -7.95
C PRO A 93 38.82 4.51 -8.75
N ASN A 94 38.68 4.50 -10.08
CA ASN A 94 38.62 5.71 -10.93
C ASN A 94 37.24 5.95 -11.58
N ALA A 95 36.14 5.60 -10.90
CA ALA A 95 34.79 5.77 -11.43
C ALA A 95 34.46 7.26 -11.69
N THR A 96 34.42 7.64 -12.96
CA THR A 96 33.91 8.94 -13.44
C THR A 96 32.37 8.91 -13.50
N ASP A 97 31.73 10.08 -13.45
CA ASP A 97 30.28 10.36 -13.30
C ASP A 97 29.27 9.54 -14.14
N SER A 98 29.73 8.69 -15.07
CA SER A 98 28.92 7.83 -15.95
C SER A 98 28.58 6.45 -15.36
N THR A 99 28.89 6.18 -14.09
CA THR A 99 28.94 4.82 -13.49
C THR A 99 27.70 4.43 -12.67
N PHE A 100 26.74 5.34 -12.52
CA PHE A 100 25.53 5.09 -11.72
C PHE A 100 24.33 4.86 -12.63
N CYS A 101 23.49 3.87 -12.28
CA CYS A 101 22.12 3.79 -12.79
C CYS A 101 21.52 5.19 -12.79
N ASN A 102 20.99 5.65 -13.93
CA ASN A 102 20.43 6.99 -14.05
C ASN A 102 19.11 7.03 -13.26
N TRP A 103 19.25 7.09 -11.94
CA TRP A 103 18.19 7.02 -10.95
C TRP A 103 17.20 8.17 -11.12
N ARG A 104 17.62 9.27 -11.76
CA ARG A 104 16.74 10.37 -12.17
C ARG A 104 15.77 9.92 -13.26
N ASN A 105 16.24 9.22 -14.30
CA ASN A 105 15.36 8.65 -15.33
C ASN A 105 14.38 7.65 -14.74
N VAL A 106 14.84 6.80 -13.82
CA VAL A 106 13.95 5.86 -13.11
C VAL A 106 12.90 6.62 -12.29
N SER A 107 13.29 7.73 -11.64
CA SER A 107 12.36 8.60 -10.91
C SER A 107 11.32 9.24 -11.83
N TRP A 108 11.71 9.69 -13.03
CA TRP A 108 10.78 10.19 -14.04
C TRP A 108 9.75 9.14 -14.47
N ILE A 109 10.16 7.89 -14.62
CA ILE A 109 9.28 6.79 -14.98
C ILE A 109 8.27 6.50 -13.87
N TYR A 110 8.67 6.60 -12.59
CA TYR A 110 7.76 6.42 -11.45
C TYR A 110 6.65 7.47 -11.35
N LEU A 111 6.76 8.63 -12.03
CA LEU A 111 5.63 9.56 -12.13
C LEU A 111 4.45 8.93 -12.90
N ILE A 112 4.71 8.04 -13.86
CA ILE A 112 3.66 7.40 -14.68
C ILE A 112 2.72 6.53 -13.82
N PRO A 113 3.19 5.50 -13.09
CA PRO A 113 2.31 4.71 -12.23
C PRO A 113 1.70 5.56 -11.10
N SER A 114 2.38 6.60 -10.62
CA SER A 114 1.84 7.51 -9.60
C SER A 114 0.67 8.34 -10.12
N ALA A 115 0.76 8.83 -11.36
CA ALA A 115 -0.32 9.54 -12.04
C ALA A 115 -1.48 8.60 -12.37
N LEU A 116 -1.16 7.39 -12.85
CA LEU A 116 -2.16 6.37 -13.13
C LEU A 116 -2.95 6.00 -11.87
N LEU A 117 -2.26 5.82 -10.73
CA LEU A 117 -2.92 5.60 -9.44
C LEU A 117 -3.88 6.75 -9.11
N GLY A 118 -3.47 8.00 -9.30
CA GLY A 118 -4.32 9.17 -9.07
C GLY A 118 -5.59 9.17 -9.90
N ILE A 119 -5.48 8.85 -11.20
CA ILE A 119 -6.61 8.74 -12.10
C ILE A 119 -7.53 7.58 -11.67
N CYS A 120 -6.96 6.42 -11.35
CA CYS A 120 -7.71 5.25 -10.94
C CYS A 120 -8.50 5.49 -9.64
N VAL A 121 -7.95 6.23 -8.67
CA VAL A 121 -8.64 6.52 -7.42
C VAL A 121 -9.95 7.28 -7.64
N PHE A 122 -10.01 8.20 -8.61
CA PHE A 122 -11.26 8.91 -8.94
C PHE A 122 -12.37 8.00 -9.50
N LEU A 123 -12.02 6.83 -10.04
CA LEU A 123 -12.98 5.88 -10.61
C LEU A 123 -13.48 4.85 -9.59
N VAL A 124 -12.78 4.73 -8.47
CA VAL A 124 -13.02 3.71 -7.46
C VAL A 124 -14.04 4.24 -6.44
N PRO A 125 -15.10 3.49 -6.09
CA PRO A 125 -16.11 3.96 -5.16
C PRO A 125 -15.64 3.94 -3.70
N GLU A 126 -16.26 4.77 -2.85
CA GLU A 126 -15.97 4.77 -1.42
C GLU A 126 -16.28 3.40 -0.79
N SER A 127 -15.50 3.02 0.23
CA SER A 127 -15.72 1.78 0.97
C SER A 127 -17.12 1.77 1.63
N PRO A 128 -17.95 0.73 1.40
CA PRO A 128 -19.27 0.60 2.02
C PRO A 128 -19.20 0.64 3.55
N ARG A 129 -18.19 0.00 4.14
CA ARG A 129 -17.98 -0.02 5.59
C ARG A 129 -17.69 1.38 6.14
N TRP A 130 -16.84 2.15 5.45
CA TRP A 130 -16.54 3.52 5.84
C TRP A 130 -17.77 4.42 5.77
N LEU A 131 -18.59 4.27 4.72
CA LEU A 131 -19.86 4.98 4.57
C LEU A 131 -20.84 4.65 5.72
N ALA A 132 -20.92 3.38 6.11
CA ALA A 132 -21.74 2.94 7.25
C ALA A 132 -21.29 3.56 8.57
N GLU A 133 -19.98 3.59 8.84
CA GLU A 133 -19.42 4.21 10.04
C GLU A 133 -19.71 5.72 10.15
N HIS A 134 -19.92 6.40 9.01
CA HIS A 134 -20.26 7.82 8.93
C HIS A 134 -21.78 8.08 8.85
N ASN A 135 -22.61 7.13 9.29
CA ASN A 135 -24.08 7.20 9.26
C ASN A 135 -24.69 7.41 7.86
N LYS A 136 -23.97 7.02 6.79
CA LYS A 136 -24.46 7.09 5.40
C LYS A 136 -24.86 5.70 4.89
N VAL A 137 -25.71 5.00 5.64
CA VAL A 137 -26.11 3.61 5.36
C VAL A 137 -26.73 3.48 3.97
N ASP A 138 -27.60 4.41 3.55
CA ASP A 138 -28.22 4.38 2.22
C ASP A 138 -27.19 4.42 1.07
N GLN A 139 -26.08 5.15 1.26
CA GLN A 139 -25.01 5.21 0.27
C GLN A 139 -24.16 3.94 0.32
N ALA A 140 -23.86 3.43 1.52
CA ALA A 140 -23.14 2.17 1.70
C ALA A 140 -23.85 1.02 0.98
N THR A 141 -25.18 0.91 1.15
CA THR A 141 -26.00 -0.12 0.50
C THR A 141 -25.99 0.00 -1.02
N LYS A 142 -26.10 1.23 -1.57
CA LYS A 142 -26.01 1.45 -3.02
C LYS A 142 -24.66 1.04 -3.60
N VAL A 143 -23.57 1.38 -2.91
CA VAL A 143 -22.22 1.00 -3.34
C VAL A 143 -22.05 -0.52 -3.23
N LEU A 144 -22.52 -1.14 -2.15
CA LEU A 144 -22.47 -2.58 -1.95
C LEU A 144 -23.22 -3.33 -3.06
N LEU A 145 -24.45 -2.93 -3.39
CA LEU A 145 -25.22 -3.51 -4.50
C LEU A 145 -24.49 -3.38 -5.83
N ARG A 146 -23.86 -2.22 -6.09
CA ARG A 146 -23.06 -2.00 -7.31
C ARG A 146 -21.82 -2.89 -7.36
N LEU A 147 -21.13 -3.09 -6.23
CA LEU A 147 -19.94 -3.94 -6.12
C LEU A 147 -20.26 -5.43 -6.25
N ARG A 148 -21.40 -5.86 -5.71
CA ARG A 148 -21.89 -7.24 -5.78
C ARG A 148 -22.60 -7.56 -7.10
N GLY A 149 -22.97 -6.54 -7.88
CA GLY A 149 -23.67 -6.69 -9.15
C GLY A 149 -25.15 -7.11 -9.00
N SER A 150 -25.71 -6.97 -7.81
CA SER A 150 -27.10 -7.34 -7.48
C SER A 150 -28.03 -6.13 -7.59
N LYS A 151 -29.28 -6.36 -7.99
CA LYS A 151 -30.27 -5.28 -8.19
C LYS A 151 -31.04 -4.96 -6.91
N SER A 152 -31.08 -5.87 -5.94
CA SER A 152 -31.80 -5.68 -4.69
C SER A 152 -31.16 -6.45 -3.54
N ILE A 153 -31.34 -5.95 -2.31
CA ILE A 153 -30.79 -6.53 -1.08
C ILE A 153 -31.35 -7.94 -0.84
N GLU A 154 -32.56 -8.19 -1.34
CA GLU A 154 -33.32 -9.44 -1.18
C GLU A 154 -32.81 -10.59 -2.05
N GLU A 155 -31.95 -10.31 -3.05
CA GLU A 155 -31.39 -11.33 -3.95
C GLU A 155 -30.31 -12.19 -3.27
N ASP A 156 -29.62 -11.65 -2.26
CA ASP A 156 -28.49 -12.33 -1.62
C ASP A 156 -28.53 -12.18 -0.09
N PRO A 157 -28.68 -13.29 0.66
CA PRO A 157 -28.67 -13.25 2.12
C PRO A 157 -27.35 -12.71 2.70
N GLU A 158 -26.21 -12.85 2.02
CA GLU A 158 -24.94 -12.27 2.47
C GLU A 158 -24.98 -10.74 2.46
N ILE A 159 -25.63 -10.13 1.44
CA ILE A 159 -25.79 -8.68 1.34
C ILE A 159 -26.72 -8.17 2.45
N THR A 160 -27.79 -8.91 2.74
CA THR A 160 -28.72 -8.56 3.82
C THR A 160 -28.03 -8.57 5.19
N GLU A 161 -27.20 -9.58 5.46
CA GLU A 161 -26.42 -9.65 6.71
C GLU A 161 -25.35 -8.56 6.79
N GLU A 162 -24.63 -8.27 5.70
CA GLU A 162 -23.64 -7.18 5.66
C GLU A 162 -24.29 -5.80 5.90
N VAL A 163 -25.43 -5.52 5.29
CA VAL A 163 -26.18 -4.26 5.50
C VAL A 163 -26.70 -4.16 6.93
N ARG A 164 -27.21 -5.26 7.51
CA ARG A 164 -27.67 -5.27 8.91
C ARG A 164 -26.53 -5.01 9.89
N ALA A 165 -25.35 -5.58 9.65
CA ALA A 165 -24.16 -5.31 10.45
C ALA A 165 -23.72 -3.83 10.34
N TYR A 166 -23.86 -3.23 9.17
CA TYR A 166 -23.60 -1.80 8.95
C TYR A 166 -24.60 -0.90 9.72
N GLU A 167 -25.88 -1.24 9.71
CA GLU A 167 -26.91 -0.53 10.48
C GLU A 167 -26.64 -0.59 11.99
N GLU A 168 -26.30 -1.78 12.51
CA GLU A 168 -26.00 -1.96 13.93
C GLU A 168 -24.75 -1.16 14.36
N THR A 169 -23.73 -1.11 13.49
CA THR A 169 -22.52 -0.30 13.70
C THR A 169 -22.85 1.20 13.68
N ALA A 170 -23.68 1.65 12.74
CA ALA A 170 -24.12 3.03 12.65
C ALA A 170 -24.95 3.45 13.87
N GLU A 171 -25.87 2.60 14.34
CA GLU A 171 -26.64 2.86 15.56
C GLU A 171 -25.76 2.94 16.81
N HIS A 172 -24.76 2.06 16.92
CA HIS A 172 -23.80 2.10 18.02
C HIS A 172 -23.00 3.41 18.01
N ASN A 173 -22.55 3.84 16.82
CA ASN A 173 -21.81 5.09 16.66
C ASN A 173 -22.69 6.33 16.90
N ALA A 174 -23.96 6.31 16.49
CA ALA A 174 -24.93 7.37 16.75
C ALA A 174 -25.24 7.52 18.25
N LYS A 175 -25.35 6.41 18.99
CA LYS A 175 -25.52 6.41 20.45
C LYS A 175 -24.28 6.94 21.18
N ASN A 176 -23.10 6.78 20.59
CA ASN A 176 -21.80 7.20 21.13
C ASN A 176 -21.23 8.46 20.44
N ALA A 177 -22.05 9.24 19.72
CA ALA A 177 -21.64 10.37 18.88
C ALA A 177 -20.95 11.55 19.61
N LYS A 178 -20.80 11.46 20.94
CA LYS A 178 -20.06 12.42 21.78
C LYS A 178 -18.60 12.04 22.03
N ASN A 179 -18.10 10.96 21.43
CA ASN A 179 -16.77 10.47 21.71
C ASN A 179 -15.68 11.46 21.26
N THR A 180 -14.98 12.03 22.23
CA THR A 180 -13.77 12.82 22.00
C THR A 180 -12.68 11.88 21.46
N TRP A 181 -11.73 12.37 20.64
CA TRP A 181 -10.59 11.60 20.12
C TRP A 181 -9.89 10.72 21.18
N LYS A 182 -9.87 11.18 22.45
CA LYS A 182 -9.33 10.45 23.61
C LYS A 182 -10.14 9.21 24.00
N GLU A 183 -11.46 9.26 23.91
CA GLU A 183 -12.34 8.12 24.22
C GLU A 183 -12.26 7.04 23.14
N SER A 184 -12.13 7.45 21.87
CA SER A 184 -11.87 6.52 20.76
C SER A 184 -10.56 5.76 20.96
N ILE A 185 -9.48 6.46 21.33
CA ILE A 185 -8.18 5.84 21.62
C ILE A 185 -8.28 4.91 22.83
N SER A 186 -8.92 5.35 23.92
CA SER A 186 -9.11 4.52 25.12
C SER A 186 -9.90 3.25 24.83
N TRP A 187 -10.93 3.33 23.99
CA TRP A 187 -11.71 2.17 23.57
C TRP A 187 -10.88 1.24 22.68
N SER A 188 -10.11 1.77 21.72
CA SER A 188 -9.21 0.96 20.91
C SER A 188 -8.19 0.21 21.76
N PHE A 189 -7.58 0.86 22.76
CA PHE A 189 -6.67 0.20 23.71
C PHE A 189 -7.37 -0.85 24.57
N HIS A 190 -8.63 -0.62 24.97
CA HIS A 190 -9.42 -1.60 25.70
C HIS A 190 -9.76 -2.82 24.83
N ALA A 191 -10.17 -2.60 23.58
CA ALA A 191 -10.44 -3.65 22.59
C ALA A 191 -9.18 -4.46 22.25
N LEU A 192 -8.02 -3.79 22.10
CA LEU A 192 -6.70 -4.43 22.00
C LEU A 192 -6.42 -5.32 23.23
N GLY A 193 -6.87 -4.88 24.41
CA GLY A 193 -6.79 -5.64 25.66
C GLY A 193 -7.68 -6.90 25.71
N GLN A 194 -8.78 -6.92 24.95
CA GLN A 194 -9.66 -8.10 24.82
C GLN A 194 -9.16 -9.07 23.74
N CYS A 195 -8.53 -8.55 22.68
CA CYS A 195 -7.96 -9.32 21.57
C CYS A 195 -6.45 -9.55 21.69
N LYS A 196 -5.92 -9.72 22.91
CA LYS A 196 -4.47 -9.84 23.17
C LYS A 196 -3.80 -10.97 22.39
N MET A 197 -4.47 -12.11 22.26
CA MET A 197 -3.92 -13.27 21.55
C MET A 197 -3.84 -13.00 20.04
N GLN A 198 -4.89 -12.43 19.46
CA GLN A 198 -4.94 -12.07 18.04
C GLN A 198 -3.88 -11.01 17.73
N LEU A 199 -3.73 -10.01 18.59
CA LEU A 199 -2.70 -8.98 18.47
C LEU A 199 -1.29 -9.59 18.54
N PHE A 200 -1.05 -10.46 19.52
CA PHE A 200 0.25 -11.13 19.66
C PHE A 200 0.60 -11.96 18.43
N ILE A 201 -0.35 -12.77 17.93
CA ILE A 201 -0.16 -13.56 16.72
C ILE A 201 0.11 -12.65 15.52
N GLY A 202 -0.66 -11.57 15.35
CA GLY A 202 -0.45 -10.60 14.28
C GLY A 202 0.94 -9.96 14.30
N ILE A 203 1.39 -9.49 15.47
CA ILE A 203 2.73 -8.91 15.65
C ILE A 203 3.82 -9.96 15.40
N ALA A 204 3.66 -11.16 15.96
CA ALA A 204 4.64 -12.24 15.80
C ALA A 204 4.80 -12.64 14.32
N LEU A 205 3.69 -12.75 13.58
CA LEU A 205 3.72 -13.04 12.14
C LEU A 205 4.44 -11.95 11.35
N GLN A 206 4.21 -10.67 11.67
CA GLN A 206 4.91 -9.55 11.01
C GLN A 206 6.40 -9.55 11.33
N VAL A 207 6.79 -9.83 12.58
CA VAL A 207 8.19 -9.95 12.98
C VAL A 207 8.86 -11.11 12.25
N LEU A 208 8.22 -12.29 12.18
CA LEU A 208 8.73 -13.45 11.46
C LEU A 208 8.87 -13.17 9.96
N GLN A 209 7.92 -12.43 9.37
CA GLN A 209 8.01 -12.01 7.97
C GLN A 209 9.27 -11.17 7.72
N GLN A 210 9.60 -10.24 8.60
CA GLN A 210 10.82 -9.42 8.47
C GLN A 210 12.10 -10.21 8.76
N LEU A 211 12.08 -11.09 9.77
CA LEU A 211 13.22 -11.95 10.14
C LEU A 211 13.57 -13.00 9.08
N SER A 212 12.66 -13.28 8.14
CA SER A 212 12.98 -14.10 6.96
C SER A 212 14.15 -13.56 6.15
N GLY A 213 14.48 -12.27 6.30
CA GLY A 213 15.59 -11.63 5.60
C GLY A 213 15.29 -11.26 4.15
N ILE A 214 14.03 -11.39 3.70
CA ILE A 214 13.65 -11.09 2.31
C ILE A 214 14.03 -9.66 1.88
N ASN A 215 13.91 -8.69 2.78
CA ASN A 215 14.30 -7.31 2.51
C ASN A 215 15.82 -7.15 2.34
N ALA A 216 16.64 -7.93 3.05
CA ALA A 216 18.08 -7.92 2.87
C ALA A 216 18.45 -8.44 1.47
N VAL A 217 17.77 -9.49 1.00
CA VAL A 217 17.93 -9.99 -0.37
C VAL A 217 17.51 -8.92 -1.38
N ILE A 218 16.34 -8.29 -1.21
CA ILE A 218 15.85 -7.25 -2.13
C ILE A 218 16.85 -6.08 -2.24
N PHE A 219 17.35 -5.54 -1.12
CA PHE A 219 18.23 -4.37 -1.18
C PHE A 219 19.67 -4.68 -1.56
N TYR A 220 20.18 -5.86 -1.21
CA TYR A 220 21.60 -6.21 -1.34
C TYR A 220 21.86 -7.40 -2.27
N GLN A 221 20.87 -7.87 -3.05
CA GLN A 221 21.03 -9.00 -3.97
C GLN A 221 22.28 -8.88 -4.85
N THR A 222 22.57 -7.66 -5.32
CA THR A 222 23.66 -7.38 -6.24
C THR A 222 25.00 -7.62 -5.56
N THR A 223 25.13 -7.13 -4.33
CA THR A 223 26.30 -7.32 -3.47
C THR A 223 26.44 -8.78 -3.04
N ILE A 224 25.33 -9.47 -2.76
CA ILE A 224 25.32 -10.89 -2.40
C ILE A 224 25.80 -11.75 -3.58
N PHE A 225 25.28 -11.51 -4.79
CA PHE A 225 25.69 -12.25 -5.98
C PHE A 225 27.12 -11.93 -6.41
N GLN A 226 27.57 -10.68 -6.26
CA GLN A 226 28.98 -10.31 -6.40
C GLN A 226 29.88 -11.07 -5.41
N ALA A 227 29.49 -11.13 -4.14
CA ALA A 227 30.22 -11.87 -3.11
C ALA A 227 30.24 -13.40 -3.37
N ALA A 228 29.23 -13.92 -4.06
CA ALA A 228 29.16 -15.31 -4.50
C ALA A 228 29.99 -15.61 -5.76
N GLY A 229 30.61 -14.60 -6.37
CA GLY A 229 31.49 -14.75 -7.53
C GLY A 229 30.79 -14.70 -8.90
N LEU A 230 29.54 -14.23 -8.96
CA LEU A 230 28.85 -13.97 -10.24
C LEU A 230 29.28 -12.61 -10.79
N ASP A 231 29.57 -12.54 -12.09
CA ASP A 231 29.98 -11.29 -12.74
C ASP A 231 28.83 -10.28 -12.73
N ASN A 232 29.16 -9.00 -12.75
CA ASN A 232 28.22 -7.88 -12.69
C ASN A 232 27.15 -7.89 -13.80
N LYS A 233 27.36 -8.67 -14.87
CA LYS A 233 26.42 -8.89 -15.98
C LYS A 233 25.47 -10.06 -15.77
N GLU A 234 25.81 -11.00 -14.89
CA GLU A 234 25.04 -12.22 -14.59
C GLU A 234 24.28 -12.10 -13.25
N ALA A 235 24.73 -11.20 -12.37
CA ALA A 235 24.19 -10.97 -11.02
C ALA A 235 22.96 -10.03 -10.94
N MET A 236 22.49 -9.48 -12.06
CA MET A 236 21.31 -8.61 -12.14
C MET A 236 20.44 -8.97 -13.33
#